data_AF-A0A0Q0EPZ6-F1
#
_entry.id   AF-A0A0Q0EPZ6-F1
#
_cell.length_a   1.000
_cell.length_b   1.000
_cell.length_c   1.000
_cell.angle_alpha   90.00
_cell.angle_beta   90.00
_cell.angle_gamma   90.00
#
_symmetry.space_group_name_H-M   'P 1'
#
loop_
_entity.id
_entity.type
_entity.pdbx_description
1 polymer ?
#
loop_
_entity_poly.entity_id
_entity_poly.type
_entity_poly.pdbx_seq_one_letter_code
_entity_poly.pdbx_strand_id
1 'polypeptide(L)'
;MADVMPKLTDVKNLQDLSKILAWPMLAVAYFLISGPQISVDGSIWFGIPDHLSEAVQTRRFFLIFGLKAIWSGGIALLTYKLIAELHFELYLKTNFLLFPVIAALLFAYALLSIFGHDHFIWLQYLNSFWAYAAIVWGFFLLAMTEQLVDPLKKARDRRNS
;
A
#
# COMPACT_ATOMS: atom_id res chain seq x y z
N MET A 1 5.59 -34.90 7.69
CA MET A 1 5.43 -33.64 8.45
C MET A 1 6.73 -32.86 8.36
N ALA A 2 7.04 -32.34 7.18
CA ALA A 2 8.24 -31.55 6.90
C ALA A 2 7.84 -30.43 5.92
N ASP A 3 8.48 -29.27 6.05
CA ASP A 3 8.25 -28.01 5.30
C ASP A 3 6.98 -27.22 5.67
N VAL A 4 6.88 -26.79 6.94
CA VAL A 4 6.10 -25.59 7.34
C VAL A 4 7.05 -24.45 7.71
N MET A 5 8.21 -24.40 7.05
CA MET A 5 9.05 -23.21 7.04
C MET A 5 8.88 -22.61 5.66
N PRO A 6 8.20 -21.45 5.51
CA PRO A 6 8.18 -20.73 4.24
C PRO A 6 9.63 -20.62 3.77
N LYS A 7 9.93 -21.11 2.57
CA LYS A 7 11.31 -21.03 2.08
C LYS A 7 11.66 -19.56 2.08
N LEU A 8 12.78 -19.17 2.69
CA LEU A 8 13.23 -17.76 2.73
C LEU A 8 13.25 -17.14 1.32
N THR A 9 13.46 -17.96 0.29
CA THR A 9 13.31 -17.64 -1.14
C THR A 9 11.93 -17.07 -1.49
N ASP A 10 10.86 -17.62 -0.94
CA ASP A 10 9.48 -17.20 -1.20
C ASP A 10 9.21 -15.82 -0.60
N VAL A 11 9.72 -15.55 0.62
CA VAL A 11 9.59 -14.22 1.26
C VAL A 11 10.33 -13.16 0.45
N LYS A 12 11.55 -13.47 -0.01
CA LYS A 12 12.32 -12.55 -0.84
C LYS A 12 11.64 -12.30 -2.20
N ASN A 13 11.08 -13.35 -2.81
CA ASN A 13 10.31 -13.21 -4.04
C ASN A 13 9.05 -12.34 -3.84
N LEU A 14 8.34 -12.52 -2.73
CA LEU A 14 7.20 -11.67 -2.36
C LEU A 14 7.61 -10.21 -2.15
N GLN A 15 8.74 -9.97 -1.49
CA GLN A 15 9.32 -8.63 -1.33
C GLN A 15 9.68 -8.00 -2.67
N ASP A 16 10.31 -8.73 -3.59
CA ASP A 16 10.68 -8.20 -4.90
C ASP A 16 9.44 -7.91 -5.77
N LEU A 17 8.47 -8.82 -5.76
CA LEU A 17 7.19 -8.62 -6.43
C LEU A 17 6.44 -7.40 -5.86
N SER A 18 6.50 -7.19 -4.54
CA SER A 18 5.81 -6.09 -3.87
C SER A 18 6.30 -4.71 -4.31
N LYS A 19 7.58 -4.56 -4.69
CA LYS A 19 8.12 -3.29 -5.22
C LYS A 19 7.46 -2.86 -6.52
N ILE A 20 7.02 -3.82 -7.32
CA ILE A 20 6.35 -3.59 -8.60
C ILE A 20 4.84 -3.40 -8.38
N LEU A 21 4.25 -4.17 -7.44
CA LEU A 21 2.81 -4.21 -7.24
C LEU A 21 2.28 -3.18 -6.23
N ALA A 22 3.11 -2.57 -5.38
CA ALA A 22 2.64 -1.66 -4.32
C ALA A 22 1.76 -0.52 -4.85
N TRP A 23 2.17 0.14 -5.94
CA TRP A 23 1.39 1.21 -6.55
C TRP A 23 0.14 0.69 -7.30
N PRO A 24 0.24 -0.28 -8.24
CA PRO A 24 -0.93 -0.84 -8.92
C PRO A 24 -2.02 -1.34 -7.95
N MET A 25 -1.63 -2.02 -6.87
CA MET A 25 -2.58 -2.55 -5.89
C MET A 25 -3.35 -1.45 -5.18
N LEU A 26 -2.66 -0.38 -4.80
CA LEU A 26 -3.28 0.77 -4.13
C LEU A 26 -4.16 1.58 -5.09
N ALA A 27 -3.74 1.74 -6.35
CA ALA A 27 -4.55 2.39 -7.37
C ALA A 27 -5.86 1.64 -7.63
N VAL A 28 -5.81 0.31 -7.74
CA VAL A 28 -7.00 -0.52 -7.94
C VAL A 28 -7.88 -0.54 -6.69
N ALA A 29 -7.31 -0.69 -5.49
CA ALA A 29 -8.06 -0.63 -4.23
C ALA A 29 -8.85 0.69 -4.11
N TYR A 30 -8.18 1.80 -4.41
CA TYR A 30 -8.80 3.12 -4.41
C TYR A 30 -9.88 3.26 -5.48
N PHE A 31 -9.64 2.76 -6.69
CA PHE A 31 -10.62 2.79 -7.77
C PHE A 31 -11.87 1.97 -7.43
N LEU A 32 -11.72 0.78 -6.86
CA LEU A 32 -12.84 -0.10 -6.52
C LEU A 32 -13.73 0.48 -5.41
N ILE A 33 -13.16 1.17 -4.41
CA ILE A 33 -13.97 1.76 -3.33
C ILE A 33 -14.69 3.03 -3.78
N SER A 34 -14.08 3.82 -4.67
CA SER A 34 -14.61 5.12 -5.09
C SER A 34 -15.35 5.10 -6.44
N GLY A 35 -15.34 3.95 -7.12
CA GLY A 35 -16.00 3.74 -8.42
C GLY A 35 -15.35 4.50 -9.59
N PRO A 36 -15.91 4.41 -10.81
CA PRO A 36 -15.42 5.11 -11.99
C PRO A 36 -15.91 6.57 -12.04
N GLN A 37 -15.73 7.32 -10.94
CA GLN A 37 -16.18 8.69 -10.81
C GLN A 37 -15.25 9.53 -9.93
N ILE A 38 -15.17 10.83 -10.19
CA ILE A 38 -14.49 11.82 -9.37
C ILE A 38 -15.58 12.60 -8.63
N SER A 39 -15.64 12.41 -7.32
CA SER A 39 -16.56 13.10 -6.43
C SER A 39 -15.79 14.00 -5.46
N VAL A 40 -16.38 15.17 -5.17
CA VAL A 40 -15.91 16.12 -4.16
C VAL A 40 -17.11 16.44 -3.27
N ASP A 41 -16.98 16.26 -1.96
CA ASP A 41 -18.04 16.51 -0.97
C ASP A 41 -19.37 15.81 -1.28
N GLY A 42 -19.29 14.56 -1.77
CA GLY A 42 -20.46 13.77 -2.14
C GLY A 42 -21.11 14.16 -3.47
N SER A 43 -20.70 15.27 -4.09
CA SER A 43 -21.13 15.66 -5.43
C SER A 43 -20.25 15.00 -6.50
N ILE A 44 -20.86 14.37 -7.51
CA ILE A 44 -20.13 13.78 -8.64
C ILE A 44 -19.77 14.90 -9.61
N TRP A 45 -18.48 15.25 -9.66
CA TRP A 45 -17.96 16.26 -10.58
C TRP A 45 -17.70 15.69 -11.97
N PHE A 46 -17.21 14.45 -12.05
CA PHE A 46 -16.88 13.82 -13.32
C PHE A 46 -17.07 12.31 -13.24
N GLY A 47 -18.01 11.77 -14.01
CA GLY A 47 -18.30 10.33 -14.01
C GLY A 47 -18.60 9.79 -15.41
N ILE A 48 -19.13 8.57 -15.44
CA ILE A 48 -19.55 7.87 -16.65
C ILE A 48 -21.08 7.76 -16.64
N PRO A 49 -21.80 8.73 -17.24
CA PRO A 49 -23.25 8.62 -17.41
C PRO A 49 -23.62 7.55 -18.45
N ASP A 50 -24.69 6.80 -18.15
CA ASP A 50 -25.17 5.70 -18.99
C ASP A 50 -25.78 6.16 -20.33
N HIS A 51 -26.15 7.43 -20.47
CA HIS A 51 -26.72 7.99 -21.69
C HIS A 51 -25.68 8.35 -22.77
N LEU A 52 -24.39 8.20 -22.48
CA LEU A 52 -23.31 8.49 -23.42
C LEU A 52 -23.02 7.29 -24.32
N SER A 53 -22.47 7.54 -25.51
CA SER A 53 -22.01 6.46 -26.38
C SER A 53 -20.89 5.64 -25.73
N GLU A 54 -20.83 4.35 -26.05
CA GLU A 54 -19.83 3.42 -25.50
C GLU A 54 -18.39 3.91 -25.68
N ALA A 55 -18.10 4.54 -26.82
CA ALA A 55 -16.79 5.12 -27.12
C ALA A 55 -16.43 6.26 -26.13
N VAL A 56 -17.40 7.10 -25.77
CA VAL A 56 -17.19 8.19 -24.80
C VAL A 56 -17.07 7.62 -23.38
N GLN A 57 -17.89 6.63 -23.02
CA GLN A 57 -17.80 5.96 -21.72
C GLN A 57 -16.42 5.32 -21.51
N THR A 58 -15.92 4.60 -22.53
CA THR A 58 -14.60 3.95 -22.50
C THR A 58 -13.47 4.95 -22.33
N ARG A 59 -13.49 6.06 -23.08
CA ARG A 59 -12.48 7.12 -22.95
C ARG A 59 -12.50 7.76 -21.56
N ARG A 60 -13.70 8.02 -21.02
CA ARG A 60 -13.86 8.55 -19.66
C ARG A 60 -13.36 7.57 -18.60
N PHE A 61 -13.62 6.28 -18.76
CA PHE A 61 -13.12 5.24 -17.86
C PHE A 61 -11.60 5.29 -17.75
N PHE A 62 -10.88 5.21 -18.88
CA PHE A 62 -9.42 5.23 -18.86
C PHE A 62 -8.84 6.55 -18.33
N LEU A 63 -9.50 7.67 -18.63
CA LEU A 63 -9.11 8.97 -18.10
C LEU A 63 -9.28 9.02 -16.56
N ILE A 64 -10.43 8.58 -16.04
CA ILE A 64 -10.69 8.55 -14.59
C ILE A 64 -9.73 7.59 -13.90
N PHE A 65 -9.51 6.41 -14.47
CA PHE A 65 -8.56 5.44 -13.95
C PHE A 65 -7.15 6.02 -13.88
N GLY A 66 -6.68 6.66 -14.96
CA GLY A 66 -5.37 7.30 -15.01
C GLY A 66 -5.22 8.41 -13.97
N LEU A 67 -6.20 9.30 -13.84
CA LEU A 67 -6.18 10.37 -12.83
C LEU A 67 -6.15 9.81 -11.41
N LYS A 68 -6.94 8.77 -11.11
CA LYS A 68 -6.95 8.11 -9.81
C LYS A 68 -5.65 7.36 -9.52
N ALA A 69 -5.05 6.73 -10.52
CA ALA A 69 -3.75 6.08 -10.39
C ALA A 69 -2.64 7.10 -10.07
N ILE A 70 -2.61 8.24 -10.76
CA ILE A 70 -1.67 9.33 -10.48
C ILE A 70 -1.90 9.90 -9.08
N TRP A 71 -3.16 10.19 -8.73
CA TRP A 71 -3.52 10.73 -7.42
C TRP A 71 -3.08 9.80 -6.29
N SER A 72 -3.49 8.54 -6.36
CA SER A 72 -3.18 7.53 -5.35
C SER A 72 -1.67 7.25 -5.25
N GLY A 73 -0.96 7.24 -6.38
CA GLY A 73 0.50 7.15 -6.42
C GLY A 73 1.18 8.36 -5.76
N GLY A 74 0.69 9.57 -6.01
CA GLY A 74 1.18 10.80 -5.37
C GLY A 74 1.03 10.75 -3.85
N ILE A 75 -0.15 10.38 -3.35
CA ILE A 75 -0.42 10.22 -1.91
C ILE A 75 0.47 9.12 -1.31
N ALA A 76 0.62 7.99 -2.00
CA ALA A 76 1.47 6.90 -1.55
C ALA A 76 2.95 7.32 -1.45
N LEU A 77 3.46 8.04 -2.44
CA LEU A 77 4.83 8.56 -2.43
C LEU A 77 5.07 9.56 -1.29
N LEU A 78 4.13 10.49 -1.08
CA LEU A 78 4.20 11.44 0.04
C LEU A 78 4.19 10.73 1.39
N THR A 79 3.28 9.77 1.56
CA THR A 79 3.15 8.98 2.78
C THR A 79 4.42 8.16 3.05
N TYR A 80 4.94 7.49 2.02
CA TYR A 80 6.18 6.72 2.13
C TYR A 80 7.37 7.62 2.52
N LYS A 81 7.53 8.79 1.90
CA LYS A 81 8.60 9.74 2.25
C LYS A 81 8.52 10.19 3.70
N LEU A 82 7.33 10.55 4.17
CA LEU A 82 7.11 10.96 5.56
C LEU A 82 7.47 9.83 6.54
N ILE A 83 7.03 8.61 6.25
CA ILE A 83 7.36 7.43 7.07
C ILE A 83 8.86 7.14 7.03
N ALA A 84 9.53 7.31 5.88
CA ALA A 84 10.96 7.10 5.71
C ALA A 84 11.82 8.10 6.49
N GLU A 85 11.44 9.38 6.47
CA GLU A 85 12.10 10.43 7.27
C GLU A 85 11.96 10.13 8.77
N LEU A 86 10.75 9.77 9.21
CA LEU A 86 10.51 9.38 10.61
C LEU A 86 11.29 8.13 11.00
N HIS A 87 11.38 7.13 10.12
CA HIS A 87 12.18 5.93 10.33
C HIS A 87 13.66 6.25 10.52
N PHE A 88 14.21 7.12 9.68
CA PHE A 88 15.61 7.56 9.76
C PHE A 88 15.90 8.26 11.09
N GLU A 89 15.05 9.21 11.49
CA GLU A 89 15.22 9.93 12.76
C GLU A 89 15.14 9.02 13.99
N LEU A 90 14.14 8.13 14.03
CA LEU A 90 13.97 7.18 15.13
C LEU A 90 15.15 6.22 15.21
N TYR A 91 15.62 5.70 14.07
CA TYR A 91 16.76 4.79 14.05
C TYR A 91 18.02 5.45 14.62
N LEU A 92 18.32 6.69 14.23
CA LEU A 92 19.49 7.42 14.70
C LEU A 92 19.43 7.76 16.20
N LYS A 93 18.25 8.00 16.76
CA LYS A 93 18.08 8.39 18.17
C LYS A 93 17.97 7.18 19.11
N THR A 94 17.21 6.16 18.72
CA THR A 94 16.79 5.07 19.63
C THR A 94 17.11 3.66 19.12
N ASN A 95 17.77 3.52 17.96
CA ASN A 95 18.00 2.23 17.29
C ASN A 95 16.70 1.50 16.88
N PHE A 96 15.60 2.23 16.76
CA PHE A 96 14.29 1.64 16.50
C PHE A 96 14.02 1.53 14.99
N LEU A 97 13.60 0.35 14.52
CA LEU A 97 13.24 0.10 13.13
C LEU A 97 11.72 0.24 12.95
N LEU A 98 11.29 1.39 12.43
CA LEU A 98 9.86 1.69 12.24
C LEU A 98 9.17 0.85 11.14
N PHE A 99 9.84 0.58 10.02
CA PHE A 99 9.21 -0.06 8.85
C PHE A 99 8.67 -1.47 9.14
N PRO A 100 9.40 -2.38 9.84
CA PRO A 100 8.86 -3.68 10.22
C PRO A 100 7.62 -3.59 11.11
N VAL A 101 7.53 -2.57 11.96
CA VAL A 101 6.38 -2.36 12.85
C VAL A 101 5.15 -1.95 12.03
N ILE A 102 5.31 -1.01 11.09
CA ILE A 102 4.23 -0.63 10.18
C ILE A 102 3.81 -1.80 9.31
N ALA A 103 4.77 -2.59 8.80
CA ALA A 103 4.47 -3.80 8.04
C ALA A 103 3.65 -4.81 8.87
N ALA A 104 4.02 -5.04 10.14
CA ALA A 104 3.27 -5.91 11.03
C ALA A 104 1.83 -5.41 11.25
N LEU A 105 1.63 -4.10 11.40
CA LEU A 105 0.29 -3.50 11.51
C LEU A 105 -0.53 -3.68 10.22
N LEU A 106 0.10 -3.53 9.04
CA LEU A 106 -0.56 -3.78 7.76
C LEU A 106 -0.95 -5.25 7.59
N PHE A 107 -0.10 -6.19 8.00
CA PHE A 107 -0.44 -7.61 7.99
C PHE A 107 -1.57 -7.92 8.98
N ALA A 108 -1.53 -7.36 10.18
CA ALA A 108 -2.61 -7.53 11.15
C ALA A 108 -3.94 -6.98 10.61
N TYR A 109 -3.92 -5.82 9.96
CA TYR A 109 -5.09 -5.26 9.29
C TYR A 109 -5.59 -6.15 8.15
N ALA A 110 -4.70 -6.69 7.32
CA ALA A 110 -5.08 -7.59 6.25
C ALA A 110 -5.73 -8.88 6.78
N LEU A 111 -5.16 -9.48 7.82
CA LEU A 111 -5.71 -10.66 8.47
C LEU A 111 -7.08 -10.35 9.10
N LEU A 112 -7.21 -9.22 9.79
CA LEU A 112 -8.50 -8.76 10.31
C LEU A 112 -9.52 -8.56 9.19
N SER A 113 -9.09 -8.02 8.05
CA SER A 113 -9.96 -7.83 6.88
C SER A 113 -10.42 -9.12 6.24
N ILE A 114 -9.57 -10.15 6.22
CA ILE A 114 -9.87 -11.45 5.62
C ILE A 114 -10.74 -12.30 6.55
N PHE A 115 -10.42 -12.33 7.85
CA PHE A 115 -11.04 -13.24 8.82
C PHE A 115 -12.10 -12.58 9.71
N GLY A 116 -12.15 -11.26 9.77
CA GLY A 116 -13.05 -10.52 10.67
C GLY A 116 -14.41 -10.13 10.08
N HIS A 117 -14.67 -10.48 8.82
CA HIS A 117 -15.86 -10.03 8.08
C HIS A 117 -17.19 -10.49 8.71
N ASP A 118 -17.20 -11.67 9.33
CA ASP A 118 -18.37 -12.23 10.03
C ASP A 118 -18.58 -11.66 11.44
N HIS A 119 -17.55 -11.01 12.01
CA HIS A 119 -17.56 -10.49 13.38
C HIS A 119 -17.83 -9.00 13.45
N PHE A 120 -17.60 -8.25 12.37
CA PHE A 120 -17.68 -6.80 12.35
C PHE A 120 -18.44 -6.30 11.12
N ILE A 121 -19.61 -5.68 11.34
CA ILE A 121 -20.48 -5.18 10.26
C ILE A 121 -19.78 -4.13 9.39
N TRP A 122 -18.96 -3.26 9.98
CA TRP A 122 -18.27 -2.20 9.24
C TRP A 122 -17.23 -2.74 8.25
N LEU A 123 -16.64 -3.91 8.55
CA LEU A 123 -15.70 -4.59 7.66
C LEU A 123 -16.37 -5.05 6.37
N GLN A 124 -17.71 -5.12 6.34
CA GLN A 124 -18.45 -5.49 5.14
C GLN A 124 -18.46 -4.42 4.04
N TYR A 125 -18.21 -3.17 4.41
CA TYR A 125 -18.10 -2.06 3.46
C TYR A 125 -16.67 -1.89 2.92
N LEU A 126 -15.70 -2.59 3.51
CA LEU A 126 -14.33 -2.56 3.08
C LEU A 126 -14.12 -3.58 1.96
N ASN A 127 -13.81 -3.10 0.75
CA ASN A 127 -13.51 -3.99 -0.35
C ASN A 127 -12.27 -4.85 -0.01
N SER A 128 -12.38 -6.19 -0.17
CA SER A 128 -11.30 -7.15 0.15
C SER A 128 -9.98 -6.84 -0.57
N PHE A 129 -10.01 -6.09 -1.66
CA PHE A 129 -8.81 -5.62 -2.36
C PHE A 129 -7.89 -4.76 -1.49
N TRP A 130 -8.43 -4.06 -0.48
CA TRP A 130 -7.64 -3.33 0.52
C TRP A 130 -6.80 -4.26 1.40
N ALA A 131 -7.28 -5.48 1.70
CA ALA A 131 -6.51 -6.46 2.44
C ALA A 131 -5.27 -6.90 1.64
N TYR A 132 -5.45 -7.18 0.35
CA TYR A 132 -4.34 -7.54 -0.53
C TYR A 132 -3.36 -6.37 -0.71
N ALA A 133 -3.86 -5.14 -0.87
CA ALA A 133 -3.01 -3.96 -0.92
C ALA A 133 -2.19 -3.81 0.38
N ALA A 134 -2.78 -4.03 1.55
CA ALA A 134 -2.06 -3.98 2.82
C ALA A 134 -0.97 -5.05 2.92
N ILE A 135 -1.23 -6.29 2.46
CA ILE A 135 -0.20 -7.35 2.40
C ILE A 135 0.96 -6.92 1.51
N VAL A 136 0.68 -6.44 0.31
CA VAL A 136 1.71 -6.01 -0.64
C VAL A 136 2.52 -4.85 -0.07
N TRP A 137 1.88 -3.87 0.55
CA TRP A 137 2.57 -2.77 1.22
C TRP A 137 3.39 -3.21 2.44
N GLY A 138 2.92 -4.22 3.18
CA GLY A 138 3.70 -4.83 4.27
C GLY A 138 5.00 -5.45 3.75
N PHE A 139 4.94 -6.26 2.70
CA PHE A 139 6.14 -6.81 2.06
C PHE A 139 7.04 -5.74 1.46
N PHE A 140 6.45 -4.69 0.88
CA PHE A 140 7.21 -3.57 0.32
C PHE A 140 8.04 -2.86 1.41
N LEU A 141 7.44 -2.55 2.56
CA LEU A 141 8.14 -1.91 3.67
C LEU A 141 9.24 -2.79 4.28
N LEU A 142 9.02 -4.10 4.36
CA LEU A 142 10.07 -5.04 4.76
C LEU A 142 11.25 -5.02 3.78
N ALA A 143 10.96 -5.07 2.48
CA ALA A 143 11.97 -5.00 1.44
C ALA A 143 12.79 -3.70 1.48
N MET A 144 12.13 -2.57 1.76
CA MET A 144 12.81 -1.28 1.94
C MET A 144 13.64 -1.23 3.21
N THR A 145 13.22 -1.91 4.29
CA THR A 145 14.00 -1.99 5.53
C THR A 145 15.36 -2.66 5.26
N GLU A 146 15.36 -3.80 4.57
CA GLU A 146 16.60 -4.51 4.23
C GLU A 146 17.57 -3.66 3.43
N GLN A 147 17.06 -2.81 2.53
CA GLN A 147 17.88 -1.90 1.73
C GLN A 147 18.43 -0.70 2.53
N LEU A 148 17.71 -0.25 3.56
CA LEU A 148 18.04 0.97 4.31
C LEU A 148 18.85 0.73 5.57
N VAL A 149 18.80 -0.47 6.17
CA VAL A 149 19.50 -0.79 7.43
C VAL A 149 21.00 -0.60 7.34
N ASP A 150 21.66 -1.06 6.27
CA ASP A 150 23.12 -0.96 6.15
C ASP A 150 23.61 0.49 5.97
N PRO A 151 22.99 1.32 5.11
CA PRO A 151 23.23 2.76 5.08
C PRO A 151 23.03 3.45 6.43
N LEU A 152 21.95 3.09 7.14
CA LEU A 152 21.59 3.66 8.43
C LEU A 152 22.61 3.33 9.54
N LYS A 153 23.09 2.09 9.60
CA LYS A 153 24.17 1.68 10.51
C LYS A 153 25.43 2.51 10.28
N LYS A 154 25.88 2.60 9.03
CA LYS A 154 27.06 3.41 8.65
C LYS A 154 26.91 4.88 9.03
N ALA A 155 25.73 5.46 8.83
CA ALA A 155 25.45 6.86 9.18
C ALA A 155 25.52 7.09 10.70
N ARG A 156 25.00 6.13 11.49
CA ARG A 156 25.06 6.19 12.95
C ARG A 156 26.48 6.03 13.48
N ASP A 157 27.26 5.10 12.94
CA ASP A 157 28.64 4.87 13.37
C ASP A 157 29.49 6.13 13.16
N ARG A 158 29.32 6.82 12.03
CA ARG A 158 29.96 8.13 11.75
C ARG A 158 29.53 9.25 12.69
N ARG A 159 28.31 9.19 13.25
CA ARG A 159 27.81 10.18 14.20
C ARG A 159 28.38 9.98 15.60
N ASN A 160 28.76 8.74 15.92
CA ASN A 160 29.28 8.34 17.22
C ASN A 160 30.81 8.31 17.30
N SER A 161 31.51 8.43 16.17
CA SER A 161 32.97 8.60 16.05
C SER A 161 33.38 10.06 16.14
#